data_AF-A0A538Q2A0-F1
#
_entry.id   AF-A0A538Q2A0-F1
#
_cell.length_a   1.000
_cell.length_b   1.000
_cell.length_c   1.000
_cell.angle_alpha   90.00
_cell.angle_beta   90.00
_cell.angle_gamma   90.00
#
_symmetry.space_group_name_H-M   'P 1'
#
loop_
_entity.id
_entity.type
_entity.pdbx_description
1 polymer ?
#
loop_
_entity_poly.entity_id
_entity_poly.type
_entity_poly.pdbx_seq_one_letter_code
_entity_poly.pdbx_strand_id
1 'polypeptide(L)'
;MVKRCLPKGRAVLHRQHVPPGRRHRPDRRARDLLPRPWPPKKLCDATTAPVARVAKAGLNRLHRGEAAVAQAMEETMTDTLPEVKTRIGALWSLANICTLIGLLGTITGLIATFASIGDANPADRQKKLSDGISQAMYNTAFGLTIALICMVGHLLLSAAMKKVVADLEAFSLRFENLLADGGPVAVQSRAPAAPTEDEHETAPSA
;
A
#
# COMPACT_ATOMS: atom_id res chain seq x y z
N MET A 1 16.10 -0.65 -53.73
CA MET A 1 15.89 -0.57 -52.26
C MET A 1 14.74 -1.50 -51.89
N VAL A 2 14.97 -2.83 -51.88
CA VAL A 2 15.35 -3.65 -50.70
C VAL A 2 14.27 -3.57 -49.61
N LYS A 3 13.23 -4.42 -49.67
CA LYS A 3 13.12 -5.79 -49.09
C LYS A 3 13.10 -5.77 -47.55
N ARG A 4 11.91 -5.94 -46.96
CA ARG A 4 11.40 -7.20 -46.34
C ARG A 4 12.13 -7.58 -45.04
N CYS A 5 11.41 -7.67 -43.93
CA CYS A 5 10.89 -8.95 -43.44
C CYS A 5 10.15 -8.78 -42.10
N LEU A 6 8.83 -9.03 -42.13
CA LEU A 6 8.11 -9.62 -41.00
C LEU A 6 8.52 -11.09 -40.84
N PRO A 7 8.46 -11.64 -39.62
CA PRO A 7 7.93 -12.98 -39.36
C PRO A 7 6.62 -12.81 -38.58
N LYS A 8 5.42 -13.17 -39.07
CA LYS A 8 4.88 -14.52 -39.35
C LYS A 8 5.26 -15.57 -38.31
N GLY A 9 4.27 -15.93 -37.48
CA GLY A 9 4.34 -17.08 -36.57
C GLY A 9 3.14 -17.19 -35.62
N ARG A 10 1.91 -17.34 -36.15
CA ARG A 10 0.81 -17.93 -35.37
C ARG A 10 1.15 -19.39 -35.12
N ALA A 11 1.21 -19.80 -33.85
CA ALA A 11 1.02 -21.18 -33.44
C ALA A 11 -0.06 -21.20 -32.36
N VAL A 12 -1.31 -21.37 -32.81
CA VAL A 12 -2.37 -22.01 -32.04
C VAL A 12 -1.95 -23.46 -31.86
N LEU A 13 -1.87 -23.97 -30.64
CA LEU A 13 -1.92 -25.39 -30.22
C LEU A 13 -1.39 -25.43 -28.77
N HIS A 14 -1.94 -26.13 -27.80
CA HIS A 14 -3.05 -27.06 -27.70
C HIS A 14 -3.15 -27.28 -26.18
N ARG A 15 -4.36 -27.44 -25.64
CA ARG A 15 -4.54 -28.16 -24.37
C ARG A 15 -3.79 -29.48 -24.51
N GLN A 16 -2.69 -29.66 -23.78
CA GLN A 16 -2.12 -30.98 -23.57
C GLN A 16 -2.20 -31.28 -22.08
N HIS A 17 -3.11 -32.21 -21.81
CA HIS A 17 -3.19 -33.02 -20.61
C HIS A 17 -1.80 -33.30 -20.03
N VAL A 18 -1.63 -32.96 -18.75
CA VAL A 18 -0.54 -33.46 -17.92
C VAL A 18 -0.90 -34.89 -17.50
N PRO A 19 -0.19 -35.94 -17.94
CA PRO A 19 -0.40 -37.28 -17.41
C PRO A 19 0.16 -37.38 -15.98
N PRO A 20 -0.53 -38.05 -15.04
CA PRO A 20 -0.04 -38.18 -13.68
C PRO A 20 0.99 -39.32 -13.59
N GLY A 21 2.10 -39.04 -12.92
CA GLY A 21 2.95 -40.09 -12.37
C GLY A 21 4.14 -40.49 -13.23
N ARG A 22 5.27 -39.80 -13.03
CA ARG A 22 6.56 -40.45 -12.77
C ARG A 22 7.35 -39.60 -11.79
N ARG A 23 7.73 -40.19 -10.65
CA ARG A 23 8.70 -39.64 -9.71
C ARG A 23 10.05 -39.49 -10.44
N HIS A 24 10.29 -38.33 -11.03
CA HIS A 24 11.60 -37.99 -11.57
C HIS A 24 12.52 -37.61 -10.39
N ARG A 25 13.46 -38.50 -10.05
CA ARG A 25 14.64 -38.10 -9.26
C ARG A 25 15.35 -36.99 -10.05
N PRO A 26 15.65 -35.83 -9.46
CA PRO A 26 16.37 -34.79 -10.17
C PRO A 26 17.82 -35.25 -10.38
N ASP A 27 18.20 -35.31 -11.65
CA ASP A 27 19.54 -35.62 -12.14
C ASP A 27 20.53 -34.54 -11.65
N ARG A 28 21.59 -34.98 -10.97
CA ARG A 28 22.63 -34.10 -10.41
C ARG A 28 23.35 -33.27 -11.49
N ARG A 29 23.30 -33.68 -12.76
CA ARG A 29 23.98 -33.00 -13.87
C ARG A 29 23.35 -31.67 -14.30
N ALA A 30 22.12 -31.36 -13.89
CA ALA A 30 21.47 -30.10 -14.23
C ALA A 30 21.95 -28.90 -13.39
N ARG A 31 22.78 -29.12 -12.34
CA ARG A 31 23.39 -28.03 -11.57
C ARG A 31 24.48 -27.28 -12.33
N ASP A 32 25.08 -27.90 -13.36
CA ASP A 32 26.25 -27.36 -14.04
C ASP A 32 25.91 -26.46 -15.25
N LEU A 33 24.62 -26.31 -15.59
CA LEU A 33 24.15 -25.42 -16.67
C LEU A 33 23.57 -24.09 -16.19
N LEU A 34 23.60 -23.78 -14.88
CA LEU A 34 23.30 -22.43 -14.41
C LEU A 34 24.47 -21.50 -14.80
N PRO A 35 24.26 -20.53 -15.72
CA PRO A 35 25.26 -19.52 -15.98
C PRO A 35 25.51 -18.75 -14.68
N ARG A 36 26.79 -18.65 -14.32
CA ARG A 36 27.47 -17.88 -13.25
C ARG A 36 26.59 -16.86 -12.47
N PRO A 37 26.77 -16.79 -11.12
CA PRO A 37 25.96 -15.96 -10.24
C PRO A 37 26.03 -14.50 -10.67
N TRP A 38 24.88 -13.92 -10.99
CA TRP A 38 24.80 -12.46 -11.08
C TRP A 38 25.17 -11.89 -9.71
N PRO A 39 26.07 -10.90 -9.62
CA PRO A 39 26.32 -10.22 -8.35
C PRO A 39 25.03 -9.50 -7.95
N PRO A 40 24.33 -9.92 -6.88
CA PRO A 40 23.02 -9.36 -6.54
C PRO A 40 23.11 -7.86 -6.21
N LYS A 41 24.32 -7.39 -5.87
CA LYS A 41 24.65 -5.98 -5.60
C LYS A 41 24.26 -5.04 -6.76
N LYS A 42 24.51 -5.43 -8.02
CA LYS A 42 24.29 -4.53 -9.18
C LYS A 42 22.81 -4.29 -9.50
N LEU A 43 21.92 -5.24 -9.15
CA LEU A 43 20.48 -5.08 -9.32
C LEU A 43 19.86 -4.29 -8.16
N CYS A 44 20.35 -4.51 -6.94
CA CYS A 44 19.89 -3.77 -5.76
C CYS A 44 20.26 -2.29 -5.83
N ASP A 45 21.36 -1.93 -6.50
CA ASP A 45 21.78 -0.54 -6.69
C ASP A 45 20.95 0.22 -7.74
N ALA A 46 20.25 -0.49 -8.64
CA ALA A 46 19.46 0.11 -9.71
C ALA A 46 17.98 0.39 -9.31
N THR A 47 17.57 0.00 -8.11
CA THR A 47 16.17 0.07 -7.66
C THR A 47 16.06 0.70 -6.28
N THR A 48 15.30 1.79 -6.19
CA THR A 48 14.98 2.49 -4.92
C THR A 48 13.88 1.78 -4.11
N ALA A 49 13.46 0.58 -4.52
CA ALA A 49 12.40 -0.14 -3.82
C ALA A 49 12.85 -0.54 -2.40
N PRO A 50 11.95 -0.51 -1.41
CA PRO A 50 12.29 -0.88 -0.03
C PRO A 50 12.84 -2.31 0.08
N VAL A 51 12.36 -3.23 -0.76
CA VAL A 51 12.86 -4.61 -0.84
C VAL A 51 14.35 -4.66 -1.22
N ALA A 52 14.81 -3.79 -2.12
CA ALA A 52 16.21 -3.74 -2.55
C ALA A 52 17.14 -3.19 -1.46
N ARG A 53 16.67 -2.22 -0.65
CA ARG A 53 17.44 -1.70 0.50
C ARG A 53 17.65 -2.79 1.56
N VAL A 54 16.59 -3.53 1.90
CA VAL A 54 16.65 -4.64 2.85
C VAL A 54 17.53 -5.78 2.33
N ALA A 55 17.37 -6.18 1.05
CA ALA A 55 18.19 -7.21 0.43
C ALA A 55 19.69 -6.84 0.39
N LYS A 56 20.01 -5.57 0.12
CA LYS A 56 21.39 -5.06 0.12
C LYS A 56 22.01 -5.11 1.52
N ALA A 57 21.26 -4.79 2.56
CA ALA A 57 21.72 -4.86 3.95
C ALA A 57 22.06 -6.31 4.36
N GLY A 58 21.17 -7.26 4.06
CA GLY A 58 21.42 -8.69 4.31
C GLY A 58 22.65 -9.21 3.56
N LEU A 59 22.77 -8.88 2.26
CA LEU A 59 23.90 -9.34 1.44
C LEU A 59 25.25 -8.75 1.88
N ASN A 60 25.26 -7.56 2.49
CA ASN A 60 26.50 -6.94 2.99
C ASN A 60 27.03 -7.59 4.27
N ARG A 61 26.18 -8.32 5.02
CA ARG A 61 26.58 -9.05 6.24
C ARG A 61 26.67 -10.56 6.04
N LEU A 62 26.60 -11.05 4.79
CA LEU A 62 26.65 -12.48 4.46
C LEU A 62 27.91 -13.18 4.98
N HIS A 63 29.03 -12.46 5.10
CA HIS A 63 30.30 -13.01 5.64
C HIS A 63 30.30 -13.23 7.16
N ARG A 64 29.28 -12.75 7.90
CA ARG A 64 29.19 -12.87 9.37
C ARG A 64 28.26 -13.99 9.85
N GLY A 65 27.71 -14.79 8.94
CA GLY A 65 26.78 -15.89 9.24
C GLY A 65 25.31 -15.49 9.22
N GLU A 66 24.42 -16.49 9.25
CA GLU A 66 22.97 -16.34 9.00
C GLU A 66 22.29 -15.42 10.01
N ALA A 67 22.61 -15.56 11.30
CA ALA A 67 22.06 -14.71 12.36
C ALA A 67 22.39 -13.22 12.16
N ALA A 68 23.58 -12.91 11.65
CA ALA A 68 23.99 -11.53 11.38
C ALA A 68 23.29 -10.92 10.16
N VAL A 69 22.85 -11.76 9.21
CA VAL A 69 22.05 -11.34 8.05
C VAL A 69 20.63 -11.01 8.49
N ALA A 70 19.96 -11.91 9.22
CA ALA A 70 18.60 -11.71 9.69
C ALA A 70 18.48 -10.42 10.51
N GLN A 71 19.40 -10.22 11.45
CA GLN A 71 19.49 -9.00 12.25
C GLN A 71 19.70 -7.74 11.40
N ALA A 72 20.52 -7.79 10.34
CA ALA A 72 20.72 -6.65 9.45
C ALA A 72 19.48 -6.29 8.63
N MET A 73 18.73 -7.31 8.21
CA MET A 73 17.49 -7.13 7.44
C MET A 73 16.41 -6.52 8.34
N GLU A 74 16.25 -7.03 9.55
CA GLU A 74 15.27 -6.53 10.53
C GLU A 74 15.57 -5.10 11.01
N GLU A 75 16.84 -4.77 11.24
CA GLU A 75 17.31 -3.41 11.53
C GLU A 75 16.93 -2.44 10.39
N THR A 76 17.23 -2.82 9.15
CA THR A 76 16.93 -1.99 7.97
C THR A 76 15.43 -1.87 7.69
N MET A 77 14.65 -2.91 7.98
CA MET A 77 13.18 -2.85 7.91
C MET A 77 12.64 -1.83 8.93
N THR A 78 13.09 -1.90 10.17
CA THR A 78 12.64 -1.00 11.24
C THR A 78 12.92 0.46 10.91
N ASP A 79 14.03 0.77 10.26
CA ASP A 79 14.36 2.13 9.82
C ASP A 79 13.55 2.61 8.61
N THR A 80 13.18 1.71 7.69
CA THR A 80 12.52 2.08 6.42
C THR A 80 10.99 2.10 6.51
N LEU A 81 10.39 1.31 7.39
CA LEU A 81 8.94 1.29 7.65
C LEU A 81 8.35 2.64 8.09
N PRO A 82 8.95 3.41 9.03
CA PRO A 82 8.39 4.68 9.47
C PRO A 82 8.35 5.71 8.33
N GLU A 83 9.37 5.81 7.48
CA GLU A 83 9.42 6.78 6.37
C GLU A 83 8.19 6.68 5.43
N VAL A 84 7.70 5.46 5.22
CA VAL A 84 6.51 5.19 4.39
C VAL A 84 5.22 5.42 5.19
N LYS A 85 5.21 5.09 6.49
CA LYS A 85 4.04 5.21 7.37
C LYS A 85 3.68 6.66 7.69
N THR A 86 4.66 7.55 7.92
CA THR A 86 4.41 8.94 8.34
C THR A 86 3.62 9.73 7.29
N ARG A 87 3.88 9.47 6.01
CA ARG A 87 3.20 10.16 4.89
C ARG A 87 1.73 9.78 4.79
N ILE A 88 1.40 8.53 5.11
CA ILE A 88 0.01 8.02 5.05
C ILE A 88 -0.77 8.50 6.28
N GLY A 89 -0.15 8.48 7.47
CA GLY A 89 -0.80 8.92 8.71
C GLY A 89 -1.28 10.38 8.66
N ALA A 90 -0.55 11.25 7.97
CA ALA A 90 -0.93 12.66 7.80
C ALA A 90 -2.31 12.84 7.12
N LEU A 91 -2.70 11.94 6.21
CA LEU A 91 -3.99 12.03 5.50
C LEU A 91 -5.18 11.89 6.46
N TRP A 92 -5.06 11.05 7.48
CA TRP A 92 -6.12 10.87 8.47
C TRP A 92 -6.30 12.14 9.31
N SER A 93 -5.20 12.74 9.77
CA SER A 93 -5.25 14.01 10.49
C SER A 93 -5.82 15.14 9.63
N LEU A 94 -5.46 15.21 8.34
CA LEU A 94 -6.02 16.16 7.38
C LEU A 94 -7.55 16.01 7.24
N ALA A 95 -8.07 14.79 7.15
CA ALA A 95 -9.51 14.55 7.08
C ALA A 95 -10.26 15.13 8.30
N ASN A 96 -9.73 14.92 9.51
CA ASN A 96 -10.31 15.47 10.73
C ASN A 96 -10.26 17.01 10.73
N ILE A 97 -9.14 17.60 10.31
CA ILE A 97 -8.98 19.05 10.22
C ILE A 97 -9.98 19.64 9.21
N CYS A 98 -10.17 19.01 8.04
CA CYS A 98 -11.15 19.44 7.03
C CYS A 98 -12.58 19.48 7.59
N THR A 99 -12.99 18.47 8.36
CA THR A 99 -14.31 18.45 9.02
C THR A 99 -14.47 19.60 10.00
N LEU A 100 -13.45 19.86 10.82
CA LEU A 100 -13.46 20.96 11.79
C LEU A 100 -13.50 22.33 11.09
N ILE A 101 -12.81 22.49 9.96
CA ILE A 101 -12.88 23.70 9.13
C ILE A 101 -14.29 23.92 8.58
N GLY A 102 -14.97 22.86 8.12
CA GLY A 102 -16.36 22.94 7.66
C GLY A 102 -17.32 23.40 8.75
N LEU A 103 -17.17 22.85 9.96
CA LEU A 103 -17.96 23.27 11.13
C LEU A 103 -17.64 24.72 11.55
N LEU A 104 -16.36 25.11 11.58
CA LEU A 104 -15.97 26.49 11.86
C LEU A 104 -16.63 27.45 10.86
N GLY A 105 -16.70 27.03 9.60
CA GLY A 105 -17.33 27.73 8.51
C GLY A 105 -18.83 27.98 8.66
N THR A 106 -19.57 27.07 9.29
CA THR A 106 -21.00 27.30 9.59
C THR A 106 -21.15 28.34 10.68
N ILE A 107 -20.30 28.27 11.71
CA ILE A 107 -20.32 29.19 12.84
C ILE A 107 -20.03 30.60 12.37
N THR A 108 -18.98 30.80 11.56
CA THR A 108 -18.66 32.13 11.02
C THR A 108 -19.73 32.66 10.08
N GLY A 109 -20.33 31.80 9.23
CA GLY A 109 -21.42 32.17 8.34
C GLY A 109 -22.67 32.63 9.11
N LEU A 110 -23.08 31.89 10.14
CA LEU A 110 -24.22 32.26 10.98
C LEU A 110 -23.96 33.54 11.79
N ILE A 111 -22.74 33.73 12.33
CA ILE A 111 -22.36 34.98 13.03
C ILE A 111 -22.51 36.18 12.09
N ALA A 112 -21.99 36.09 10.87
CA ALA A 112 -22.10 37.17 9.88
C ALA A 112 -23.57 37.43 9.49
N THR A 113 -24.36 36.37 9.37
CA THR A 113 -25.79 36.45 9.04
C THR A 113 -26.56 37.20 10.11
N PHE A 114 -26.41 36.82 11.39
CA PHE A 114 -27.10 37.49 12.50
C PHE A 114 -26.64 38.94 12.69
N ALA A 115 -25.34 39.23 12.50
CA ALA A 115 -24.83 40.60 12.51
C ALA A 115 -25.50 41.47 11.44
N SER A 116 -25.73 40.92 10.24
CA SER A 116 -26.33 41.66 9.11
C SER A 116 -27.84 41.92 9.22
N ILE A 117 -28.53 41.19 10.12
CA ILE A 117 -30.00 41.29 10.30
C ILE A 117 -30.37 42.41 11.27
N GLY A 118 -29.50 42.74 12.23
CA GLY A 118 -29.74 43.79 13.23
C GLY A 118 -30.10 45.14 12.60
N ASP A 119 -29.38 45.52 11.54
CA ASP A 119 -29.56 46.80 10.84
C ASP A 119 -30.44 46.69 9.57
N ALA A 120 -30.99 45.51 9.26
CA ALA A 120 -31.75 45.29 8.03
C ALA A 120 -33.22 45.73 8.15
N ASN A 121 -33.77 46.24 7.04
CA ASN A 121 -35.20 46.54 6.90
C ASN A 121 -36.02 45.24 7.08
N PRO A 122 -37.14 45.24 7.83
CA PRO A 122 -38.00 44.07 8.03
C PRO A 122 -38.36 43.28 6.77
N ALA A 123 -38.50 43.91 5.61
CA ALA A 123 -38.76 43.21 4.34
C ALA A 123 -37.57 42.34 3.87
N ASP A 124 -36.33 42.76 4.16
CA ASP A 124 -35.10 42.09 3.71
C ASP A 124 -34.53 41.11 4.75
N ARG A 125 -34.96 41.22 6.01
CA ARG A 125 -34.47 40.37 7.12
C ARG A 125 -34.64 38.89 6.80
N GLN A 126 -35.80 38.49 6.30
CA GLN A 126 -36.09 37.09 5.99
C GLN A 126 -35.18 36.57 4.89
N LYS A 127 -35.00 37.36 3.82
CA LYS A 127 -34.14 36.98 2.70
C LYS A 127 -32.69 36.82 3.14
N LYS A 128 -32.14 37.80 3.87
CA LYS A 128 -30.76 37.76 4.38
C LYS A 128 -30.52 36.56 5.31
N LEU A 129 -31.49 36.24 6.17
CA LEU A 129 -31.40 35.09 7.05
C LEU A 129 -31.34 33.78 6.27
N SER A 130 -32.25 33.59 5.31
CA SER A 130 -32.30 32.39 4.48
C SER A 130 -31.03 32.22 3.63
N ASP A 131 -30.53 33.30 3.03
CA ASP A 131 -29.30 33.29 2.24
C ASP A 131 -28.08 32.90 3.09
N GLY A 132 -27.97 33.47 4.29
CA GLY A 132 -26.87 33.19 5.21
C GLY A 132 -26.86 31.75 5.77
N ILE A 133 -28.04 31.20 6.09
CA ILE A 133 -28.16 29.80 6.49
C ILE A 133 -27.78 28.88 5.32
N SER A 134 -28.24 29.18 4.11
CA SER A 134 -27.89 28.40 2.92
C SER A 134 -26.38 28.39 2.70
N GLN A 135 -25.72 29.56 2.77
CA GLN A 135 -24.26 29.66 2.66
C GLN A 135 -23.53 28.85 3.74
N ALA A 136 -24.01 28.89 4.99
CA ALA A 136 -23.45 28.08 6.07
C ALA A 136 -23.53 26.58 5.74
N MET A 137 -24.69 26.09 5.27
CA MET A 137 -24.86 24.68 4.90
C MET A 137 -23.94 24.22 3.76
N TYR A 138 -23.67 25.08 2.77
CA TYR A 138 -22.71 24.77 1.71
C TYR A 138 -21.30 24.52 2.26
N ASN A 139 -20.86 25.29 3.27
CA ASN A 139 -19.54 25.12 3.86
C ASN A 139 -19.38 23.76 4.55
N THR A 140 -20.42 23.28 5.24
CA THR A 140 -20.45 21.92 5.80
C THR A 140 -20.35 20.87 4.70
N ALA A 141 -21.14 21.03 3.63
CA ALA A 141 -21.14 20.08 2.52
C ALA A 141 -19.75 19.94 1.90
N PHE A 142 -19.04 21.07 1.69
CA PHE A 142 -17.67 21.05 1.18
C PHE A 142 -16.68 20.44 2.17
N GLY A 143 -16.74 20.81 3.45
CA GLY A 143 -15.86 20.27 4.50
C GLY A 143 -15.99 18.74 4.63
N LEU A 144 -17.22 18.23 4.62
CA LEU A 144 -17.49 16.80 4.66
C LEU A 144 -17.09 16.09 3.37
N THR A 145 -17.32 16.69 2.21
CA THR A 145 -16.94 16.09 0.91
C THR A 145 -15.43 15.89 0.83
N ILE A 146 -14.64 16.90 1.21
CA ILE A 146 -13.18 16.81 1.21
C ILE A 146 -12.70 15.79 2.24
N ALA A 147 -13.26 15.80 3.46
CA ALA A 147 -12.92 14.84 4.51
C ALA A 147 -13.20 13.39 4.07
N LEU A 148 -14.32 13.14 3.42
CA LEU A 148 -14.69 11.83 2.89
C LEU A 148 -13.68 11.34 1.86
N ILE A 149 -13.29 12.18 0.89
CA ILE A 149 -12.31 11.83 -0.14
C ILE A 149 -10.95 11.51 0.51
N CYS A 150 -10.50 12.31 1.47
CA CYS A 150 -9.26 12.06 2.22
C CYS A 150 -9.32 10.73 2.99
N MET A 151 -10.45 10.42 3.62
CA MET A 151 -10.63 9.18 4.38
C MET A 151 -10.60 7.93 3.49
N VAL A 152 -11.28 7.98 2.34
CA VAL A 152 -11.23 6.90 1.33
C VAL A 152 -9.81 6.74 0.79
N GLY A 153 -9.11 7.85 0.49
CA GLY A 153 -7.72 7.82 0.06
C GLY A 153 -6.79 7.17 1.09
N HIS A 154 -6.97 7.50 2.38
CA HIS A 154 -6.22 6.88 3.47
C HIS A 154 -6.46 5.36 3.55
N LEU A 155 -7.71 4.91 3.38
CA LEU A 155 -8.03 3.48 3.41
C LEU A 155 -7.31 2.69 2.31
N LEU A 156 -7.33 3.19 1.07
CA LEU A 156 -6.68 2.55 -0.06
C LEU A 156 -5.15 2.53 0.06
N LEU A 157 -4.54 3.66 0.45
CA LEU A 157 -3.10 3.77 0.64
C LEU A 157 -2.61 2.91 1.81
N SER A 158 -3.38 2.85 2.91
CA SER A 158 -3.06 2.01 4.06
C SER A 158 -3.10 0.53 3.69
N ALA A 159 -4.09 0.09 2.91
CA ALA A 159 -4.15 -1.29 2.41
C ALA A 159 -2.95 -1.64 1.50
N ALA A 160 -2.58 -0.73 0.58
CA ALA A 160 -1.42 -0.91 -0.27
C ALA A 160 -0.10 -0.96 0.53
N MET A 161 0.04 -0.10 1.54
CA MET A 161 1.22 -0.11 2.41
C MET A 161 1.33 -1.41 3.21
N LYS A 162 0.24 -1.88 3.83
CA LYS A 162 0.22 -3.17 4.54
C LYS A 162 0.67 -4.33 3.65
N LYS A 163 0.28 -4.32 2.37
CA LYS A 163 0.74 -5.31 1.40
C LYS A 163 2.26 -5.25 1.17
N VAL A 164 2.82 -4.05 1.02
CA VAL A 164 4.27 -3.87 0.86
C VAL A 164 5.03 -4.35 2.10
N VAL A 165 4.52 -4.08 3.31
CA VAL A 165 5.11 -4.56 4.57
C VAL A 165 5.07 -6.08 4.65
N ALA A 166 3.92 -6.69 4.34
CA ALA A 166 3.80 -8.15 4.32
C ALA A 166 4.74 -8.81 3.29
N ASP A 167 4.92 -8.19 2.12
CA ASP A 167 5.86 -8.67 1.10
C ASP A 167 7.33 -8.57 1.58
N LEU A 168 7.68 -7.54 2.36
CA LEU A 168 9.01 -7.39 2.97
C LEU A 168 9.28 -8.47 4.01
N GLU A 169 8.35 -8.69 4.95
CA GLU A 169 8.47 -9.72 5.98
C GLU A 169 8.59 -11.12 5.34
N ALA A 170 7.76 -11.42 4.34
CA ALA A 170 7.84 -12.68 3.60
C ALA A 170 9.17 -12.83 2.85
N PHE A 171 9.77 -11.73 2.37
CA PHE A 171 11.08 -11.76 1.73
C PHE A 171 12.21 -12.10 2.73
N SER A 172 12.19 -11.55 3.96
CA SER A 172 13.19 -11.90 4.99
C SER A 172 13.13 -13.37 5.35
N LEU A 173 11.93 -13.88 5.64
CA LEU A 173 11.73 -15.29 5.99
C LEU A 173 12.19 -16.23 4.86
N ARG A 174 11.91 -15.87 3.60
CA ARG A 174 12.39 -16.64 2.45
C ARG A 174 13.91 -16.59 2.32
N PHE A 175 14.52 -15.43 2.58
CA PHE A 175 15.97 -15.28 2.51
C PHE A 175 16.67 -16.12 3.59
N GLU A 176 16.15 -16.11 4.82
CA GLU A 176 16.64 -16.93 5.92
C GLU A 176 16.50 -18.42 5.63
N ASN A 177 15.35 -18.87 5.14
CA ASN A 177 15.15 -20.27 4.74
C ASN A 177 16.12 -20.69 3.62
N LEU A 178 16.42 -19.80 2.66
CA LEU A 178 17.38 -20.08 1.60
C LEU A 178 18.82 -20.21 2.12
N LEU A 179 19.17 -19.45 3.16
CA LEU A 179 20.46 -19.58 3.82
C LEU A 179 20.55 -20.91 4.58
N ALA A 180 19.52 -21.22 5.38
CA ALA A 180 19.46 -22.42 6.19
C ALA A 180 19.45 -23.72 5.37
N ASP A 181 18.73 -23.76 4.23
CA ASP A 181 18.56 -24.99 3.43
C ASP A 181 19.59 -25.16 2.30
N GLY A 182 20.32 -24.12 1.88
CA GLY A 182 21.27 -24.22 0.76
C GLY A 182 20.68 -24.75 -0.57
N GLY A 183 19.35 -24.75 -0.73
CA GLY A 183 18.61 -25.39 -1.83
C GLY A 183 17.31 -24.66 -2.20
N PRO A 184 16.79 -24.84 -3.43
CA PRO A 184 15.80 -23.94 -4.02
C PRO A 184 14.40 -24.12 -3.40
N VAL A 185 13.84 -23.04 -2.85
CA VAL A 185 12.49 -23.01 -2.28
C VAL A 185 11.44 -22.64 -3.34
N ALA A 186 10.41 -23.48 -3.45
CA ALA A 186 9.25 -23.27 -4.31
C ALA A 186 8.42 -22.06 -3.85
N VAL A 187 8.16 -21.14 -4.77
CA VAL A 187 7.30 -19.96 -4.55
C VAL A 187 5.85 -20.41 -4.37
N GLN A 188 5.38 -20.55 -3.12
CA GLN A 188 3.94 -20.58 -2.86
C GLN A 188 3.40 -19.15 -2.82
N SER A 189 2.79 -18.76 -3.93
CA SER A 189 1.91 -17.60 -4.05
C SER A 189 0.67 -17.85 -3.20
N ARG A 190 0.64 -17.32 -1.97
CA ARG A 190 -0.58 -17.25 -1.18
C ARG A 190 -1.41 -16.07 -1.71
N ALA A 191 -2.54 -16.36 -2.33
CA ALA A 191 -3.52 -15.36 -2.77
C ALA A 191 -4.04 -14.56 -1.57
N PRO A 192 -4.40 -13.27 -1.74
CA PRO A 192 -4.88 -12.43 -0.65
C PRO A 192 -6.21 -12.98 -0.09
N ALA A 193 -6.23 -13.21 1.22
CA ALA A 193 -7.42 -13.57 1.96
C ALA A 193 -8.45 -12.44 1.89
N ALA A 194 -9.70 -12.79 1.59
CA ALA A 194 -10.84 -11.91 1.67
C ALA A 194 -11.07 -11.44 3.12
N PRO A 195 -11.73 -10.28 3.34
CA PRO A 195 -11.99 -9.78 4.68
C PRO A 195 -12.98 -10.70 5.40
N THR A 196 -12.60 -11.17 6.59
CA THR A 196 -13.51 -11.81 7.54
C THR A 196 -14.47 -10.74 8.07
N GLU A 197 -15.76 -11.02 7.97
CA GLU A 197 -16.84 -10.25 8.56
C GLU A 197 -16.63 -10.19 10.09
N ASP A 198 -16.59 -8.98 10.64
CA ASP A 198 -16.55 -8.71 12.07
C ASP A 198 -17.83 -9.25 12.73
N GLU A 199 -17.69 -10.28 13.58
CA GLU A 199 -18.70 -10.61 14.59
C GLU A 199 -18.79 -9.44 15.58
N HIS A 200 -19.93 -8.75 15.55
CA HIS A 200 -20.31 -7.76 16.55
C HIS A 200 -20.75 -8.50 17.81
N GLU A 201 -19.78 -8.86 18.66
CA GLU A 201 -20.03 -9.38 20.00
C GLU A 201 -20.71 -8.28 20.83
N THR A 202 -21.97 -8.52 21.18
CA THR A 202 -22.82 -7.62 21.94
C THR A 202 -22.37 -7.65 23.40
N ALA A 203 -21.91 -6.51 23.91
CA ALA A 203 -21.54 -6.34 25.32
C ALA A 203 -22.75 -6.55 26.25
N PRO A 204 -22.55 -7.07 27.48
CA PRO A 204 -23.61 -7.18 28.47
C PRO A 204 -23.80 -5.83 29.19
N SER A 205 -25.05 -5.42 29.41
CA SER A 205 -25.37 -4.45 30.45
C SER A 205 -26.54 -4.98 31.27
N ALA A 206 -26.31 -4.97 32.58
CA ALA A 206 -27.30 -5.09 33.64
C ALA A 206 -28.32 -3.94 33.59
#